data_AF-A0A947F7U8-F1
#
_entry.id   AF-A0A947F7U8-F1
#
_cell.length_a   1.000
_cell.length_b   1.000
_cell.length_c   1.000
_cell.angle_alpha   90.00
_cell.angle_beta   90.00
_cell.angle_gamma   90.00
#
_symmetry.space_group_name_H-M   'P 1'
#
loop_
_entity.id
_entity.type
_entity.pdbx_description
1 polymer ?
#
loop_
_entity_poly.entity_id
_entity_poly.type
_entity_poly.pdbx_seq_one_letter_code
_entity_poly.pdbx_strand_id
1 'polypeptide(L)'
;MYRFQFFRDYMVVLFCNNLKNLQRSLVKLFFLPTSVALIHFSALNGLASVNTPLEITLAQFKQVPCLTEERYSYYKGIIYSLSYPKMRALRAFCSLPDLKAAEAIDVLEKLVFFPLSFDQARFLEMFLSLSDVTIDDGWKFLELTSTLEFTAIQAMGEFGQSDNLTPEDVYSMLNSITLLEDSGRWAVKA
;
A
#
# COMPACT_ATOMS: atom_id res chain seq x y z
N MET A 1 -28.06 -14.72 -19.83
CA MET A 1 -27.38 -13.44 -20.15
C MET A 1 -26.24 -13.15 -19.15
N TYR A 2 -25.36 -14.14 -18.86
CA TYR A 2 -24.25 -14.02 -17.89
C TYR A 2 -22.90 -14.52 -18.44
N ARG A 3 -22.86 -15.03 -19.67
CA ARG A 3 -21.66 -15.68 -20.25
C ARG A 3 -20.72 -14.74 -21.00
N PHE A 4 -21.15 -13.49 -21.26
CA PHE A 4 -20.35 -12.50 -22.02
C PHE A 4 -19.50 -11.58 -21.14
N GLN A 5 -19.83 -11.39 -19.86
CA GLN A 5 -19.04 -10.55 -18.95
C GLN A 5 -17.70 -11.20 -18.60
N PHE A 6 -17.72 -12.51 -18.32
CA PHE A 6 -16.54 -13.29 -17.96
C PHE A 6 -15.47 -13.30 -19.07
N PHE A 7 -15.87 -13.36 -20.35
CA PHE A 7 -14.92 -13.35 -21.46
C PHE A 7 -14.22 -12.00 -21.65
N ARG A 8 -14.90 -10.90 -21.30
CA ARG A 8 -14.33 -9.55 -21.37
C ARG A 8 -13.31 -9.32 -20.24
N ASP A 9 -13.59 -9.82 -19.04
CA ASP A 9 -12.68 -9.69 -17.90
C ASP A 9 -11.41 -10.53 -18.09
N TYR A 10 -11.49 -11.74 -18.67
CA TYR A 10 -10.31 -12.56 -18.98
C TYR A 10 -9.45 -11.96 -20.10
N MET A 11 -10.04 -11.34 -21.12
CA MET A 11 -9.26 -10.68 -22.17
C MET A 11 -8.52 -9.43 -21.66
N VAL A 12 -9.10 -8.67 -20.72
CA VAL A 12 -8.40 -7.53 -20.09
C VAL A 12 -7.22 -8.00 -19.23
N VAL A 13 -7.38 -9.11 -18.49
CA VAL A 13 -6.28 -9.69 -17.68
C VAL A 13 -5.15 -10.22 -18.57
N LEU A 14 -5.47 -10.88 -19.69
CA LEU A 14 -4.47 -11.32 -20.67
C LEU A 14 -3.75 -10.15 -21.34
N PHE A 15 -4.44 -9.03 -21.57
CA PHE A 15 -3.85 -7.81 -22.13
C PHE A 15 -2.95 -7.06 -21.12
N CYS A 16 -3.37 -6.92 -19.85
CA CYS A 16 -2.53 -6.33 -18.79
C CYS A 16 -1.25 -7.19 -18.55
N ASN A 17 -1.31 -8.54 -18.68
CA ASN A 17 -0.12 -9.41 -18.57
C ASN A 17 0.84 -9.33 -19.77
N ASN A 18 0.34 -9.11 -21.00
CA ASN A 18 1.19 -9.05 -22.20
C ASN A 18 1.96 -7.71 -22.30
N LEU A 19 1.37 -6.60 -21.83
CA LEU A 19 2.06 -5.31 -21.72
C LEU A 19 3.24 -5.35 -20.72
N LYS A 20 3.12 -6.12 -19.62
CA LYS A 20 4.23 -6.32 -18.65
C LYS A 20 5.43 -7.04 -19.28
N ASN A 21 5.23 -7.98 -20.19
CA ASN A 21 6.32 -8.69 -20.89
C ASN A 21 7.02 -7.81 -21.93
N LEU A 22 6.28 -6.93 -22.61
CA LEU A 22 6.88 -5.95 -23.54
C LEU A 22 7.75 -4.92 -22.84
N GLN A 23 7.39 -4.47 -21.63
CA GLN A 23 8.25 -3.57 -20.84
C GLN A 23 9.47 -4.28 -20.25
N ARG A 24 9.39 -5.56 -19.87
CA ARG A 24 10.56 -6.33 -19.40
C ARG A 24 11.56 -6.66 -20.51
N SER A 25 11.10 -6.79 -21.76
CA SER A 25 11.99 -7.15 -22.88
C SER A 25 12.78 -5.97 -23.45
N LEU A 26 12.34 -4.72 -23.23
CA LEU A 26 13.03 -3.52 -23.73
C LEU A 26 14.11 -2.98 -22.77
N VAL A 27 14.08 -3.35 -21.49
CA VAL A 27 15.07 -2.86 -20.50
C VAL A 27 16.40 -3.66 -20.54
N LYS A 28 16.42 -4.84 -21.17
CA LYS A 28 17.62 -5.72 -21.20
C LYS A 28 18.58 -5.52 -22.37
N LEU A 29 18.38 -4.52 -23.25
CA LEU A 29 19.18 -4.39 -24.47
C LEU A 29 20.02 -3.11 -24.62
N PHE A 30 20.19 -2.32 -23.57
CA PHE A 30 21.02 -1.10 -23.64
C PHE A 30 22.06 -1.05 -22.52
N PHE A 31 23.12 -1.86 -22.68
CA PHE A 31 24.41 -1.63 -22.03
C PHE A 31 25.47 -1.45 -23.12
N LEU A 32 25.59 -0.22 -23.62
CA LEU A 32 26.77 0.26 -24.32
C LEU A 32 27.05 1.70 -23.90
N PRO A 33 28.30 2.06 -23.54
CA PRO A 33 28.64 3.39 -23.06
C PRO A 33 29.15 4.26 -24.22
N THR A 34 28.29 5.11 -24.79
CA THR A 34 28.76 6.21 -25.66
C THR A 34 27.82 7.41 -25.58
N SER A 35 28.37 8.52 -25.12
CA SER A 35 27.81 9.86 -25.04
C SER A 35 27.24 10.34 -26.38
N VAL A 36 25.98 10.78 -26.43
CA VAL A 36 25.46 11.94 -27.21
C VAL A 36 24.08 12.30 -26.63
N ALA A 37 23.88 13.58 -26.32
CA ALA A 37 22.63 14.17 -25.84
C ALA A 37 21.54 14.23 -26.94
N LEU A 38 20.25 14.09 -26.58
CA LEU A 38 19.14 15.02 -26.92
C LEU A 38 17.72 14.42 -26.68
N ILE A 39 16.92 15.18 -25.91
CA ILE A 39 15.44 15.35 -25.94
C ILE A 39 14.55 14.22 -25.36
N HIS A 40 14.07 14.42 -24.13
CA HIS A 40 12.66 14.73 -23.79
C HIS A 40 12.51 14.71 -22.27
N PHE A 41 12.91 15.81 -21.61
CA PHE A 41 12.42 16.06 -20.25
C PHE A 41 11.06 16.72 -20.41
N SER A 42 10.00 15.91 -20.44
CA SER A 42 8.63 16.43 -20.33
C SER A 42 8.55 17.25 -19.05
N ALA A 43 8.24 18.53 -19.24
CA ALA A 43 7.96 19.52 -18.23
C ALA A 43 7.30 18.95 -16.97
N LEU A 44 8.06 18.86 -15.89
CA LEU A 44 7.53 18.94 -14.51
C LEU A 44 7.29 20.43 -14.20
N ASN A 45 6.38 21.05 -14.94
CA ASN A 45 5.77 22.32 -14.56
C ASN A 45 4.40 22.00 -13.97
N GLY A 46 4.27 22.13 -12.66
CA GLY A 46 2.97 22.02 -12.02
C GLY A 46 3.03 22.06 -10.51
N LEU A 47 3.40 23.21 -9.96
CA LEU A 47 3.12 23.67 -8.61
C LEU A 47 3.66 22.82 -7.45
N ALA A 48 4.38 23.49 -6.54
CA ALA A 48 4.28 23.18 -5.13
C ALA A 48 2.81 23.42 -4.69
N SER A 49 1.90 22.50 -5.03
CA SER A 49 0.56 22.50 -4.49
C SER A 49 0.67 22.05 -3.04
N VAL A 50 0.02 22.80 -2.16
CA VAL A 50 -0.30 22.32 -0.81
C VAL A 50 -1.21 21.11 -1.02
N ASN A 51 -0.63 19.93 -1.22
CA ASN A 51 -1.39 18.71 -1.44
C ASN A 51 -1.98 18.30 -0.10
N THR A 52 -3.26 18.54 0.09
CA THR A 52 -4.00 18.05 1.25
C THR A 52 -3.87 16.52 1.32
N PRO A 53 -3.95 15.90 2.52
CA PRO A 53 -3.91 14.44 2.65
C PRO A 53 -4.88 13.72 1.71
N LEU A 54 -6.03 14.32 1.46
CA LEU A 54 -7.04 13.83 0.55
C LEU A 54 -6.56 13.86 -0.91
N GLU A 55 -5.99 14.97 -1.38
CA GLU A 55 -5.47 15.09 -2.75
C GLU A 55 -4.35 14.09 -3.02
N ILE A 56 -3.45 13.88 -2.05
CA ILE A 56 -2.39 12.86 -2.13
C ILE A 56 -3.02 11.47 -2.27
N THR A 57 -4.05 11.17 -1.47
CA THR A 57 -4.73 9.87 -1.49
C THR A 57 -5.43 9.63 -2.82
N LEU A 58 -6.15 10.64 -3.33
CA LEU A 58 -6.83 10.57 -4.62
C LEU A 58 -5.85 10.38 -5.77
N ALA A 59 -4.74 11.12 -5.76
CA ALA A 59 -3.69 10.99 -6.75
C ALA A 59 -3.09 9.58 -6.75
N GLN A 60 -2.81 9.03 -5.56
CA GLN A 60 -2.25 7.69 -5.43
C GLN A 60 -3.24 6.59 -5.81
N PHE A 61 -4.50 6.69 -5.41
CA PHE A 61 -5.55 5.74 -5.81
C PHE A 61 -5.77 5.76 -7.33
N LYS A 62 -5.68 6.94 -7.97
CA LYS A 62 -5.80 7.06 -9.44
C LYS A 62 -4.65 6.38 -10.19
N GLN A 63 -3.48 6.20 -9.57
CA GLN A 63 -2.32 5.55 -10.18
C GLN A 63 -2.41 4.02 -10.18
N VAL A 64 -3.42 3.41 -9.53
CA VAL A 64 -3.58 1.95 -9.48
C VAL A 64 -3.75 1.36 -10.89
N PRO A 65 -2.95 0.34 -11.27
CA PRO A 65 -3.02 -0.27 -12.59
C PRO A 65 -4.40 -0.83 -12.95
N CYS A 66 -4.79 -0.60 -14.21
CA CYS A 66 -6.04 -1.06 -14.81
C CYS A 66 -7.33 -0.49 -14.08
N LEU A 67 -7.22 0.62 -13.32
CA LEU A 67 -8.36 1.38 -12.76
C LEU A 67 -8.96 2.31 -13.81
N THR A 68 -10.26 2.16 -14.12
CA THR A 68 -10.94 3.01 -15.11
C THR A 68 -11.38 4.34 -14.50
N GLU A 69 -11.50 5.37 -15.32
CA GLU A 69 -11.98 6.70 -14.86
C GLU A 69 -13.40 6.64 -14.29
N GLU A 70 -14.25 5.75 -14.81
CA GLU A 70 -15.60 5.50 -14.28
C GLU A 70 -15.55 4.94 -12.85
N ARG A 71 -14.72 3.91 -12.62
CA ARG A 71 -14.53 3.33 -11.28
C ARG A 71 -13.91 4.34 -10.33
N TYR A 72 -12.86 5.04 -10.77
CA TYR A 72 -12.25 6.11 -9.98
C TYR A 72 -13.29 7.16 -9.56
N SER A 73 -14.09 7.65 -10.51
CA SER A 73 -15.13 8.66 -10.25
C SER A 73 -16.19 8.17 -9.26
N TYR A 74 -16.60 6.90 -9.35
CA TYR A 74 -17.55 6.29 -8.42
C TYR A 74 -16.98 6.22 -6.99
N TYR A 75 -15.76 5.74 -6.84
CA TYR A 75 -15.13 5.50 -5.53
C TYR A 75 -14.54 6.77 -4.89
N LYS A 76 -14.35 7.84 -5.67
CA LYS A 76 -13.84 9.12 -5.19
C LYS A 76 -14.60 9.62 -3.95
N GLY A 77 -15.94 9.52 -3.99
CA GLY A 77 -16.83 9.92 -2.88
C GLY A 77 -16.55 9.17 -1.58
N ILE A 78 -16.19 7.90 -1.65
CA ILE A 78 -15.84 7.08 -0.48
C ILE A 78 -14.51 7.55 0.12
N ILE A 79 -13.53 7.91 -0.72
CA ILE A 79 -12.24 8.41 -0.23
C ILE A 79 -12.42 9.73 0.55
N TYR A 80 -13.35 10.60 0.14
CA TYR A 80 -13.67 11.84 0.88
C TYR A 80 -14.18 11.59 2.30
N SER A 81 -14.81 10.45 2.58
CA SER A 81 -15.37 10.15 3.91
C SER A 81 -14.39 9.42 4.83
N LEU A 82 -13.22 9.02 4.32
CA LEU A 82 -12.20 8.35 5.14
C LEU A 82 -11.60 9.30 6.17
N SER A 83 -11.35 8.79 7.38
CA SER A 83 -10.51 9.48 8.35
C SER A 83 -9.04 9.49 7.88
N TYR A 84 -8.23 10.40 8.44
CA TYR A 84 -6.82 10.51 8.05
C TYR A 84 -6.01 9.21 8.23
N PRO A 85 -6.14 8.43 9.33
CA PRO A 85 -5.49 7.12 9.43
C PRO A 85 -5.89 6.13 8.32
N LYS A 86 -7.17 6.15 7.90
CA LYS A 86 -7.66 5.30 6.82
C LYS A 86 -7.14 5.73 5.46
N MET A 87 -7.02 7.04 5.22
CA MET A 87 -6.34 7.56 4.02
C MET A 87 -4.87 7.11 3.97
N ARG A 88 -4.18 7.14 5.11
CA ARG A 88 -2.80 6.63 5.25
C ARG A 88 -2.69 5.15 4.88
N ALA A 89 -3.53 4.30 5.47
CA ALA A 89 -3.57 2.89 5.15
C ALA A 89 -3.90 2.62 3.67
N LEU A 90 -4.87 3.33 3.10
CA LEU A 90 -5.20 3.19 1.68
C LEU A 90 -3.99 3.51 0.79
N ARG A 91 -3.27 4.60 1.08
CA ARG A 91 -2.03 4.94 0.38
C ARG A 91 -0.99 3.84 0.52
N ALA A 92 -0.81 3.29 1.72
CA ALA A 92 0.13 2.20 1.98
C ALA A 92 -0.16 0.95 1.13
N PHE A 93 -1.43 0.50 1.09
CA PHE A 93 -1.83 -0.60 0.23
C PHE A 93 -1.64 -0.26 -1.26
N CYS A 94 -2.02 0.95 -1.68
CA CYS A 94 -1.84 1.43 -3.05
C CYS A 94 -0.37 1.53 -3.50
N SER A 95 0.59 1.51 -2.57
CA SER A 95 2.03 1.44 -2.89
C SER A 95 2.53 0.04 -3.22
N LEU A 96 1.73 -1.02 -3.01
CA LEU A 96 2.17 -2.39 -3.26
C LEU A 96 2.33 -2.64 -4.77
N PRO A 97 3.45 -3.24 -5.21
CA PRO A 97 3.84 -3.29 -6.63
C PRO A 97 2.91 -4.11 -7.52
N ASP A 98 2.19 -5.07 -6.94
CA ASP A 98 1.29 -5.98 -7.67
C ASP A 98 -0.20 -5.74 -7.39
N LEU A 99 -0.55 -4.62 -6.74
CA LEU A 99 -1.94 -4.26 -6.47
C LEU A 99 -2.72 -4.02 -7.76
N LYS A 100 -3.86 -4.71 -7.90
CA LYS A 100 -4.81 -4.52 -9.01
C LYS A 100 -5.95 -3.62 -8.59
N ALA A 101 -6.62 -3.01 -9.57
CA ALA A 101 -7.79 -2.17 -9.35
C ALA A 101 -8.90 -2.83 -8.49
N ALA A 102 -9.17 -4.12 -8.68
CA ALA A 102 -10.18 -4.83 -7.89
C ALA A 102 -9.78 -4.96 -6.42
N GLU A 103 -8.51 -5.23 -6.16
CA GLU A 103 -7.97 -5.37 -4.80
C GLU A 103 -7.88 -3.99 -4.11
N ALA A 104 -7.52 -2.93 -4.84
CA ALA A 104 -7.53 -1.56 -4.31
C ALA A 104 -8.94 -1.11 -3.89
N ILE A 105 -9.96 -1.49 -4.68
CA ILE A 105 -11.36 -1.23 -4.37
C ILE A 105 -11.79 -2.02 -3.13
N ASP A 106 -11.47 -3.32 -3.07
CA ASP A 106 -11.76 -4.16 -1.89
C ASP A 106 -11.08 -3.59 -0.63
N VAL A 107 -9.84 -3.11 -0.75
CA VAL A 107 -9.14 -2.44 0.35
C VAL A 107 -9.88 -1.19 0.81
N LEU A 108 -10.28 -0.33 -0.12
CA LEU A 108 -11.04 0.88 0.17
C LEU A 108 -12.34 0.56 0.89
N GLU A 109 -13.12 -0.40 0.39
CA GLU A 109 -14.41 -0.81 0.96
C GLU A 109 -14.25 -1.39 2.37
N LYS A 110 -13.23 -2.23 2.59
CA LYS A 110 -12.90 -2.76 3.92
C LYS A 110 -12.47 -1.67 4.90
N LEU A 111 -11.63 -0.72 4.47
CA LEU A 111 -11.16 0.37 5.30
C LEU A 111 -12.30 1.27 5.80
N VAL A 112 -13.41 1.43 5.06
CA VAL A 112 -14.57 2.19 5.52
C VAL A 112 -15.07 1.68 6.87
N PHE A 113 -15.09 0.36 7.08
CA PHE A 113 -15.63 -0.26 8.29
C PHE A 113 -14.57 -0.65 9.32
N PHE A 114 -13.31 -0.80 8.90
CA PHE A 114 -12.25 -1.20 9.81
C PHE A 114 -11.92 -0.08 10.84
N PRO A 115 -11.94 -0.35 12.16
CA PRO A 115 -11.50 0.61 13.16
C PRO A 115 -9.97 0.74 13.08
N LEU A 116 -9.48 1.94 12.75
CA LEU A 116 -8.05 2.16 12.55
C LEU A 116 -7.57 3.39 13.31
N SER A 117 -6.64 3.19 14.24
CA SER A 117 -5.94 4.25 14.94
C SER A 117 -4.78 4.82 14.12
N PHE A 118 -4.27 5.97 14.54
CA PHE A 118 -3.10 6.60 13.90
C PHE A 118 -1.85 5.72 13.99
N ASP A 119 -1.60 5.10 15.15
CA ASP A 119 -0.42 4.26 15.36
C ASP A 119 -0.47 2.99 14.51
N GLN A 120 -1.64 2.33 14.44
CA GLN A 120 -1.83 1.17 13.56
C GLN A 120 -1.59 1.52 12.09
N ALA A 121 -2.07 2.68 11.62
CA ALA A 121 -1.81 3.12 10.25
C ALA A 121 -0.32 3.36 10.00
N ARG A 122 0.40 3.96 10.97
CA ARG A 122 1.87 4.15 10.89
C ARG A 122 2.61 2.81 10.83
N PHE A 123 2.24 1.84 11.64
CA PHE A 123 2.89 0.53 11.62
C PHE A 123 2.55 -0.29 10.39
N LEU A 124 1.33 -0.17 9.87
CA LEU A 124 0.97 -0.76 8.60
C LEU A 124 1.84 -0.21 7.46
N GLU A 125 2.05 1.11 7.42
CA GLU A 125 2.92 1.72 6.40
C GLU A 125 4.36 1.17 6.46
N MET A 126 4.92 1.04 7.66
CA MET A 126 6.23 0.41 7.86
C MET A 126 6.19 -1.06 7.41
N PHE A 127 5.20 -1.84 7.83
CA PHE A 127 5.08 -3.25 7.50
C PHE A 127 4.93 -3.48 5.99
N LEU A 128 4.06 -2.73 5.31
CA LEU A 128 3.87 -2.82 3.86
C LEU A 128 5.06 -2.28 3.05
N SER A 129 6.01 -1.59 3.70
CA SER A 129 7.26 -1.18 3.05
C SER A 129 8.32 -2.28 3.02
N LEU A 130 8.12 -3.38 3.77
CA LEU A 130 9.01 -4.54 3.74
C LEU A 130 8.89 -5.28 2.40
N SER A 131 9.98 -5.93 1.99
CA SER A 131 9.97 -6.76 0.79
C SER A 131 9.05 -7.96 0.95
N ASP A 132 8.48 -8.40 -0.18
CA ASP A 132 7.63 -9.61 -0.29
C ASP A 132 6.31 -9.59 0.50
N VAL A 133 5.90 -8.42 1.02
CA VAL A 133 4.61 -8.27 1.70
C VAL A 133 3.46 -8.22 0.70
N THR A 134 2.42 -9.00 0.98
CA THR A 134 1.19 -9.03 0.21
C THR A 134 0.08 -8.21 0.87
N ILE A 135 -1.03 -8.02 0.14
CA ILE A 135 -2.23 -7.37 0.67
C ILE A 135 -2.81 -8.16 1.84
N ASP A 136 -2.80 -9.49 1.74
CA ASP A 136 -3.32 -10.39 2.77
C ASP A 136 -2.49 -10.28 4.05
N ASP A 137 -1.16 -10.16 3.93
CA ASP A 137 -0.27 -9.92 5.08
C ASP A 137 -0.58 -8.59 5.75
N GLY A 138 -0.87 -7.54 4.97
CA GLY A 138 -1.28 -6.23 5.48
C GLY A 138 -2.58 -6.30 6.28
N TRP A 139 -3.58 -7.04 5.80
CA TRP A 139 -4.83 -7.25 6.54
C TRP A 139 -4.63 -8.09 7.80
N LYS A 140 -3.84 -9.16 7.72
CA LYS A 140 -3.47 -9.98 8.87
C LYS A 140 -2.73 -9.13 9.92
N PHE A 141 -1.84 -8.24 9.50
CA PHE A 141 -1.15 -7.30 10.38
C PHE A 141 -2.12 -6.35 11.09
N LEU A 142 -3.09 -5.78 10.36
CA LEU A 142 -4.12 -4.93 10.95
C LEU A 142 -4.99 -5.67 11.96
N GLU A 143 -5.39 -6.91 11.66
CA GLU A 143 -6.19 -7.74 12.57
C GLU A 143 -5.42 -8.02 13.87
N LEU A 144 -4.15 -8.46 13.77
CA LEU A 144 -3.31 -8.71 14.94
C LEU A 144 -3.08 -7.45 15.79
N THR A 145 -2.86 -6.31 15.15
CA THR A 145 -2.64 -5.04 15.87
C THR A 145 -3.94 -4.43 16.42
N SER A 146 -5.11 -4.88 15.97
CA SER A 146 -6.41 -4.44 16.50
C SER A 146 -6.70 -4.96 17.90
N THR A 147 -6.08 -6.08 18.29
CA THR A 147 -6.26 -6.71 19.60
C THR A 147 -5.22 -6.27 20.63
N LEU A 148 -4.26 -5.42 20.25
CA LEU A 148 -3.18 -5.00 21.14
C LEU A 148 -3.61 -3.89 22.09
N GLU A 149 -3.17 -4.00 23.33
CA GLU A 149 -3.29 -2.92 24.30
C GLU A 149 -2.36 -1.75 23.94
N PHE A 150 -2.68 -0.56 24.43
CA PHE A 150 -1.92 0.65 24.15
C PHE A 150 -0.42 0.51 24.49
N THR A 151 -0.08 -0.14 25.60
CA THR A 151 1.33 -0.38 26.02
C THR A 151 2.08 -1.24 25.01
N ALA A 152 1.42 -2.26 24.44
CA ALA A 152 1.99 -3.11 23.39
C ALA A 152 2.21 -2.32 22.08
N ILE A 153 1.24 -1.50 21.67
CA ILE A 153 1.36 -0.62 20.50
C ILE A 153 2.52 0.37 20.68
N GLN A 154 2.71 0.90 21.88
CA GLN A 154 3.83 1.82 22.17
C GLN A 154 5.18 1.09 22.12
N ALA A 155 5.28 -0.11 22.68
CA ALA A 155 6.51 -0.91 22.64
C ALA A 155 6.90 -1.31 21.20
N MET A 156 5.92 -1.62 20.35
CA MET A 156 6.17 -1.85 18.91
C MET A 156 6.79 -0.65 18.20
N GLY A 157 6.58 0.56 18.73
CA GLY A 157 7.13 1.83 18.22
C GLY A 157 8.63 1.78 18.00
N GLU A 158 9.33 1.05 18.86
CA GLU A 158 10.80 1.00 18.87
C GLU A 158 11.37 0.02 17.84
N PHE A 159 10.58 -0.94 17.36
CA PHE A 159 11.07 -1.95 16.43
C PHE A 159 11.28 -1.44 15.01
N GLY A 160 10.59 -0.35 14.61
CA GLY A 160 10.71 0.23 13.27
C GLY A 160 12.08 0.86 12.95
N GLN A 161 13.07 0.76 13.84
CA GLN A 161 14.41 1.31 13.67
C GLN A 161 15.45 0.28 13.20
N SER A 162 15.09 -1.01 13.09
CA SER A 162 16.03 -2.03 12.62
C SER A 162 16.11 -2.07 11.09
N ASP A 163 17.33 -1.96 10.57
CA ASP A 163 17.59 -2.26 9.15
C ASP A 163 17.36 -3.75 8.88
N ASN A 164 16.77 -4.08 7.73
CA ASN A 164 16.53 -5.45 7.23
C ASN A 164 15.47 -6.30 7.96
N LEU A 165 14.41 -5.69 8.51
CA LEU A 165 13.28 -6.47 9.01
C LEU A 165 12.60 -7.27 7.90
N THR A 166 12.32 -8.54 8.18
CA THR A 166 11.39 -9.34 7.37
C THR A 166 9.98 -9.32 7.99
N PRO A 167 8.93 -9.66 7.21
CA PRO A 167 7.58 -9.78 7.76
C PRO A 167 7.50 -10.79 8.92
N GLU A 168 8.26 -11.88 8.84
CA GLU A 168 8.33 -12.91 9.87
C GLU A 168 8.96 -12.36 11.17
N ASP A 169 9.98 -11.51 11.06
CA ASP A 169 10.58 -10.85 12.23
C ASP A 169 9.55 -9.96 12.93
N VAL A 170 8.76 -9.20 12.16
CA VAL A 170 7.70 -8.35 12.73
C VAL A 170 6.64 -9.19 13.44
N TYR A 171 6.23 -10.33 12.88
CA TYR A 171 5.29 -11.23 13.55
C TYR A 171 5.87 -11.87 14.81
N SER A 172 7.15 -12.26 14.80
CA SER A 172 7.86 -12.79 15.96
C SER A 172 7.97 -11.76 17.09
N MET A 173 8.27 -10.51 16.74
CA MET A 173 8.32 -9.37 17.65
C MET A 173 6.96 -9.05 18.26
N LEU A 174 5.91 -9.03 17.42
CA LEU A 174 4.52 -8.88 17.84
C LEU A 174 4.14 -9.92 18.89
N ASN A 175 4.41 -11.19 18.59
CA ASN A 175 4.13 -12.30 19.51
C ASN A 175 4.94 -12.20 20.81
N SER A 176 6.17 -11.70 20.74
CA SER A 176 7.00 -11.49 21.94
C SER A 176 6.43 -10.38 22.83
N ILE A 177 5.98 -9.26 22.25
CA ILE A 177 5.37 -8.14 23.00
C ILE A 177 4.07 -8.56 23.70
N THR A 178 3.23 -9.37 23.05
CA THR A 178 1.96 -9.79 23.64
C THR A 178 2.16 -10.66 24.88
N LEU A 179 3.27 -11.40 24.95
CA LEU A 179 3.64 -12.23 26.09
C LEU A 179 4.25 -11.44 27.26
N LEU A 180 4.70 -10.21 27.04
CA LEU A 180 5.22 -9.35 28.11
C LEU A 180 4.08 -8.80 28.98
N GLU A 181 4.32 -8.74 30.28
CA GLU A 181 3.52 -7.92 31.20
C GLU A 181 3.74 -6.42 30.90
N ASP A 182 2.83 -5.57 31.36
CA ASP A 182 2.88 -4.11 31.11
C ASP A 182 4.21 -3.47 31.51
N SER A 183 4.82 -3.89 32.63
CA SER A 183 6.14 -3.41 33.05
C SER A 183 7.23 -3.75 32.04
N GLY A 184 7.18 -4.94 31.45
CA GLY A 184 8.09 -5.36 30.38
C GLY A 184 7.88 -4.57 29.09
N ARG A 185 6.63 -4.28 28.72
CA ARG A 185 6.32 -3.45 27.55
C ARG A 185 6.82 -2.02 27.71
N TRP A 186 6.68 -1.44 28.91
CA TRP A 186 7.27 -0.12 29.21
C TRP A 186 8.79 -0.13 29.19
N ALA A 187 9.43 -1.22 29.63
CA ALA A 187 10.87 -1.36 29.55
C ALA A 187 11.39 -1.46 28.11
N VAL A 188 10.67 -2.13 27.20
CA VAL A 188 11.02 -2.18 25.77
C VAL A 188 10.95 -0.81 25.11
N LYS A 189 10.00 0.03 25.54
CA LYS A 189 9.84 1.39 25.03
C LYS A 189 10.94 2.36 25.50
N ALA A 190 11.48 2.13 26.70
CA ALA A 190 12.34 3.08 27.43
C ALA A 190 13.77 3.15 26.85
#